data_AF-X1AA63-F1
#
_entry.id   AF-X1AA63-F1
#
_cell.length_a   1.000
_cell.length_b   1.000
_cell.length_c   1.000
_cell.angle_alpha   90.00
_cell.angle_beta   90.00
_cell.angle_gamma   90.00
#
_symmetry.space_group_name_H-M   'P 1'
#
loop_
_entity.id
_entity.type
_entity.pdbx_description
1 polymer ?
#
loop_
_entity_poly.entity_id
_entity_poly.type
_entity_poly.pdbx_seq_one_letter_code
_entity_poly.pdbx_strand_id
1 'polypeptide(L)'
;MAEVTGEKYGDTHAPQGKIHLSLSPTREGVIYGSTHCTTPPLKDRMWDPWAMFTDDRRCFRGAHFYRYNPKFDNIEDFGIITPNEGVSVMILDEDSQRFFAATFPKSHLYSWNIKGRDIMDFGRVSEHYILSLIKYVDGKIYFTDYYGRLICIDPKEMKLDFLDTKLLHPEYNDGMRNWMAHGVVGHDEWIYAGMYSYSNLSRLMV
;
A
#
# COMPACT_ATOMS: atom_id res chain seq x y z
N MET A 1 -7.38 7.26 -15.00
CA MET A 1 -7.88 6.27 -14.02
C MET A 1 -9.26 5.77 -14.39
N ALA A 2 -10.31 6.60 -14.36
CA ALA A 2 -11.68 6.21 -14.75
C ALA A 2 -11.80 5.53 -16.13
N GLU A 3 -11.07 6.03 -17.14
CA GLU A 3 -11.04 5.42 -18.48
C GLU A 3 -10.36 4.05 -18.49
N VAL A 4 -9.27 3.91 -17.72
CA VAL A 4 -8.49 2.68 -17.60
C VAL A 4 -9.28 1.59 -16.89
N THR A 5 -9.97 1.95 -15.80
CA THR A 5 -10.72 1.02 -14.96
C THR A 5 -12.14 0.76 -15.47
N GLY A 6 -12.59 1.49 -16.50
CA GLY A 6 -13.99 1.50 -16.94
C GLY A 6 -14.98 2.10 -15.92
N GLU A 7 -14.49 2.64 -14.80
CA GLU A 7 -15.32 3.21 -13.74
C GLU A 7 -15.48 4.72 -13.92
N LYS A 8 -16.61 5.12 -14.52
CA LYS A 8 -16.96 6.53 -14.66
C LYS A 8 -17.14 7.19 -13.28
N TYR A 9 -16.60 8.39 -13.12
CA TYR A 9 -16.90 9.23 -11.96
C TYR A 9 -18.39 9.61 -11.95
N GLY A 10 -18.99 9.72 -10.76
CA GLY A 10 -20.42 10.03 -10.64
C GLY A 10 -20.91 10.28 -9.21
N ASP A 11 -22.24 10.30 -9.03
CA ASP A 11 -22.94 10.65 -7.77
C ASP A 11 -23.30 9.43 -6.90
N THR A 12 -22.59 8.32 -7.11
CA THR A 12 -22.76 7.12 -6.30
C THR A 12 -21.45 6.85 -5.59
N HIS A 13 -20.59 6.04 -6.19
CA HIS A 13 -19.39 5.50 -5.56
C HIS A 13 -18.26 6.52 -5.60
N ALA A 14 -17.37 6.42 -4.62
CA ALA A 14 -16.15 7.18 -4.62
C ALA A 14 -15.31 6.82 -5.87
N PRO A 15 -14.78 7.80 -6.61
CA PRO A 15 -14.10 7.53 -7.87
C PRO A 15 -12.68 6.97 -7.67
N GLN A 16 -12.16 6.34 -8.72
CA GLN A 16 -10.75 5.99 -8.88
C GLN A 16 -9.90 7.26 -9.02
N GLY A 17 -9.48 7.84 -7.89
CA GLY A 17 -9.01 9.22 -7.81
C GLY A 17 -7.50 9.44 -7.98
N LYS A 18 -6.67 8.45 -7.61
CA LYS A 18 -5.20 8.56 -7.68
C LYS A 18 -4.51 7.20 -7.73
N ILE A 19 -3.20 7.26 -7.91
CA ILE A 19 -2.26 6.17 -7.64
C ILE A 19 -1.45 6.63 -6.43
N HIS A 20 -1.42 5.85 -5.35
CA HIS A 20 -0.75 6.23 -4.10
C HIS A 20 0.39 5.25 -3.81
N LEU A 21 1.64 5.71 -3.98
CA LEU A 21 2.88 4.98 -3.67
C LEU A 21 2.89 3.50 -4.14
N SER A 22 2.20 3.21 -5.24
CA SER A 22 1.92 1.84 -5.70
C SER A 22 2.48 1.56 -7.08
N LEU A 23 3.29 2.45 -7.66
CA LEU A 23 3.97 2.17 -8.93
C LEU A 23 5.15 1.24 -8.68
N SER A 24 5.18 0.13 -9.41
CA SER A 24 6.21 -0.90 -9.32
C SER A 24 6.75 -1.21 -10.72
N PRO A 25 7.84 -0.54 -11.15
CA PRO A 25 8.52 -0.90 -12.39
C PRO A 25 9.23 -2.26 -12.24
N THR A 26 9.18 -3.05 -13.30
CA THR A 26 9.91 -4.31 -13.46
C THR A 26 11.26 -4.05 -14.12
N ARG A 27 12.20 -5.01 -13.99
CA ARG A 27 13.47 -5.01 -14.74
C ARG A 27 13.26 -4.92 -16.26
N GLU A 28 12.17 -5.46 -16.79
CA GLU A 28 11.83 -5.44 -18.21
C GLU A 28 11.21 -4.11 -18.67
N GLY A 29 11.04 -3.13 -17.77
CA GLY A 29 10.51 -1.80 -18.08
C GLY A 29 8.98 -1.73 -18.17
N VAL A 30 8.28 -2.81 -17.82
CA VAL A 30 6.83 -2.80 -17.59
C VAL A 30 6.55 -2.21 -16.21
N ILE A 31 5.48 -1.43 -16.08
CA ILE A 31 5.09 -0.78 -14.81
C ILE A 31 3.77 -1.35 -14.34
N TYR A 32 3.75 -1.86 -13.12
CA TYR A 32 2.50 -2.23 -12.45
C TYR A 32 2.05 -1.12 -11.51
N GLY A 33 0.75 -1.04 -11.28
CA GLY A 33 0.17 -0.06 -10.37
C GLY A 33 -1.15 -0.52 -9.79
N SER A 34 -1.55 0.13 -8.70
CA SER A 34 -2.89 -0.04 -8.15
C SER A 34 -3.50 1.29 -7.75
N THR A 35 -4.82 1.36 -7.86
CA THR A 35 -5.57 2.60 -7.70
C THR A 35 -5.91 2.87 -6.23
N HIS A 36 -6.32 4.11 -5.96
CA HIS A 36 -6.68 4.54 -4.62
C HIS A 36 -7.74 5.63 -4.66
N CYS A 37 -8.52 5.75 -3.58
CA CYS A 37 -9.54 6.77 -3.42
C CYS A 37 -9.31 7.64 -2.18
N THR A 38 -9.22 8.96 -2.40
CA THR A 38 -9.36 9.99 -1.35
C THR A 38 -10.20 11.17 -1.86
N THR A 39 -11.14 10.92 -2.76
CA THR A 39 -11.95 11.95 -3.41
C THR A 39 -13.43 11.60 -3.23
N PRO A 40 -14.30 12.56 -2.89
CA PRO A 40 -15.72 12.27 -2.75
C PRO A 40 -16.39 11.99 -4.11
N PRO A 41 -17.55 11.32 -4.11
CA PRO A 41 -18.47 11.32 -5.25
C PRO A 41 -18.82 12.75 -5.70
N LEU A 42 -19.20 12.93 -6.97
CA LEU A 42 -19.28 14.25 -7.65
C LEU A 42 -20.15 15.31 -6.94
N LYS A 43 -21.23 14.91 -6.25
CA LYS A 43 -22.12 15.84 -5.51
C LYS A 43 -21.85 15.91 -4.01
N ASP A 44 -20.88 15.16 -3.52
CA ASP A 44 -20.62 15.06 -2.09
C ASP A 44 -19.50 16.02 -1.71
N ARG A 45 -19.68 16.71 -0.58
CA ARG A 45 -18.70 17.70 -0.10
C ARG A 45 -17.56 17.08 0.71
N MET A 46 -17.75 15.85 1.18
CA MET A 46 -16.85 15.17 2.09
C MET A 46 -16.70 13.71 1.67
N TRP A 47 -15.47 13.20 1.79
CA TRP A 47 -15.17 11.79 1.71
C TRP A 47 -14.67 11.35 3.08
N ASP A 48 -15.50 10.54 3.76
CA ASP A 48 -15.08 9.84 4.97
C ASP A 48 -15.05 8.34 4.64
N PRO A 49 -13.86 7.77 4.39
CA PRO A 49 -13.73 6.39 3.96
C PRO A 49 -14.14 5.40 5.04
N TRP A 50 -14.08 5.75 6.33
CA TRP A 50 -14.55 4.87 7.41
C TRP A 50 -16.06 4.90 7.50
N ALA A 51 -16.67 6.09 7.46
CA ALA A 51 -18.13 6.22 7.51
C ALA A 51 -18.82 5.64 6.27
N MET A 52 -18.17 5.73 5.10
CA MET A 52 -18.72 5.28 3.81
C MET A 52 -18.32 3.84 3.46
N PHE A 53 -17.52 3.16 4.29
CA PHE A 53 -17.03 1.81 3.99
C PHE A 53 -18.17 0.79 3.75
N THR A 54 -19.22 0.87 4.55
CA THR A 54 -20.40 -0.02 4.48
C THR A 54 -21.59 0.62 3.76
N ASP A 55 -21.41 1.78 3.12
CA ASP A 55 -22.48 2.44 2.37
C ASP A 55 -22.52 1.89 0.94
N ASP A 56 -23.55 1.11 0.60
CA ASP A 56 -23.71 0.48 -0.71
C ASP A 56 -23.71 1.47 -1.88
N ARG A 57 -24.03 2.74 -1.64
CA ARG A 57 -24.07 3.77 -2.66
C ARG A 57 -22.76 4.55 -2.73
N ARG A 58 -22.15 4.87 -1.59
CA ARG A 58 -21.02 5.82 -1.47
C ARG A 58 -19.67 5.16 -1.30
N CYS A 59 -19.64 3.88 -0.92
CA CYS A 59 -18.39 3.15 -0.76
C CYS A 59 -17.51 3.26 -2.00
N PHE A 60 -16.20 3.19 -1.76
CA PHE A 60 -15.29 2.90 -2.85
C PHE A 60 -15.54 1.45 -3.29
N ARG A 61 -15.44 1.16 -4.58
CA ARG A 61 -15.63 -0.22 -5.08
C ARG A 61 -14.44 -1.11 -4.78
N GLY A 62 -13.25 -0.52 -4.76
CA GLY A 62 -12.00 -1.20 -4.48
C GLY A 62 -10.91 -0.80 -5.46
N ALA A 63 -9.67 -1.09 -5.11
CA ALA A 63 -8.55 -0.74 -5.96
C ALA A 63 -8.46 -1.69 -7.14
N HIS A 64 -8.34 -1.11 -8.33
CA HIS A 64 -7.94 -1.87 -9.51
C HIS A 64 -6.44 -2.13 -9.48
N PHE A 65 -6.03 -3.26 -10.05
CA PHE A 65 -4.64 -3.57 -10.33
C PHE A 65 -4.43 -3.55 -11.83
N TYR A 66 -3.39 -2.88 -12.30
CA TYR A 66 -3.14 -2.73 -13.73
C TYR A 66 -1.67 -2.86 -14.07
N ARG A 67 -1.41 -3.10 -15.36
CA ARG A 67 -0.08 -3.12 -15.97
C ARG A 67 -0.04 -2.14 -17.11
N TYR A 68 0.96 -1.27 -17.11
CA TYR A 68 1.30 -0.38 -18.21
C TYR A 68 2.58 -0.85 -18.89
N ASN A 69 2.57 -0.97 -20.22
CA ASN A 69 3.78 -1.18 -21.02
C ASN A 69 4.14 0.12 -21.76
N PRO A 70 5.18 0.85 -21.32
CA PRO A 70 5.60 2.09 -21.97
C PRO A 70 6.05 1.91 -23.43
N LYS A 71 6.53 0.71 -23.81
CA LYS A 71 7.02 0.45 -25.17
C LYS A 71 5.89 0.45 -26.20
N PHE A 72 4.70 -0.02 -25.82
CA PHE A 72 3.54 -0.15 -26.70
C PHE A 72 2.41 0.83 -26.36
N ASP A 73 2.64 1.68 -25.36
CA ASP A 73 1.66 2.60 -24.78
C ASP A 73 0.31 1.93 -24.50
N ASN A 74 0.34 0.76 -23.85
CA ASN A 74 -0.86 0.00 -23.55
C ASN A 74 -1.02 -0.26 -22.06
N ILE A 75 -2.27 -0.24 -21.60
CA ILE A 75 -2.66 -0.57 -20.24
C ILE A 75 -3.57 -1.79 -20.26
N GLU A 76 -3.28 -2.76 -19.40
CA GLU A 76 -4.14 -3.89 -19.08
C GLU A 76 -4.65 -3.72 -17.65
N ASP A 77 -5.97 -3.70 -17.47
CA ASP A 77 -6.62 -3.69 -16.17
C ASP A 77 -7.02 -5.12 -15.77
N PHE A 78 -6.56 -5.57 -14.60
CA PHE A 78 -6.89 -6.88 -14.03
C PHE A 78 -8.14 -6.83 -13.15
N GLY A 79 -8.73 -5.64 -12.97
CA GLY A 79 -9.92 -5.43 -12.15
C GLY A 79 -9.62 -5.22 -10.68
N ILE A 80 -10.68 -5.26 -9.87
CA ILE A 80 -10.62 -4.98 -8.43
C ILE A 80 -9.98 -6.17 -7.69
N ILE A 81 -8.96 -5.87 -6.90
CA ILE A 81 -8.21 -6.84 -6.10
C ILE A 81 -8.39 -6.65 -4.58
N THR A 82 -8.83 -5.46 -4.16
CA THR A 82 -9.03 -5.10 -2.75
C THR A 82 -10.43 -4.48 -2.60
N PRO A 83 -11.46 -5.33 -2.37
CA PRO A 83 -12.84 -4.85 -2.31
C PRO A 83 -13.03 -3.76 -1.26
N ASN A 84 -13.70 -2.68 -1.65
CA ASN A 84 -13.99 -1.52 -0.82
C ASN A 84 -12.79 -0.74 -0.27
N GLU A 85 -11.58 -1.07 -0.67
CA GLU A 85 -10.36 -0.43 -0.19
C GLU A 85 -9.48 0.10 -1.32
N GLY A 86 -8.80 1.21 -1.08
CA GLY A 86 -7.72 1.69 -1.94
C GLY A 86 -6.39 1.06 -1.55
N VAL A 87 -5.44 0.96 -2.49
CA VAL A 87 -4.06 0.55 -2.17
C VAL A 87 -3.24 1.80 -1.84
N SER A 88 -2.66 1.88 -0.64
CA SER A 88 -1.90 3.04 -0.18
C SER A 88 -0.42 2.98 -0.52
N VAL A 89 0.13 1.78 -0.60
CA VAL A 89 1.51 1.50 -0.99
C VAL A 89 1.58 0.07 -1.53
N MET A 90 2.44 -0.17 -2.51
CA MET A 90 2.64 -1.49 -3.10
C MET A 90 4.10 -1.66 -3.54
N ILE A 91 4.63 -2.87 -3.36
CA ILE A 91 5.93 -3.28 -3.88
C ILE A 91 5.80 -4.60 -4.63
N LEU A 92 6.59 -4.76 -5.70
CA LEU A 92 6.78 -6.03 -6.39
C LEU A 92 7.99 -6.76 -5.80
N ASP A 93 7.78 -8.00 -5.38
CA ASP A 93 8.84 -8.96 -5.18
C ASP A 93 9.00 -9.81 -6.45
N GLU A 94 9.99 -9.46 -7.28
CA GLU A 94 10.24 -10.18 -8.54
C GLU A 94 10.68 -11.64 -8.34
N ASP A 95 11.28 -11.99 -7.19
CA ASP A 95 11.76 -13.34 -6.97
C ASP A 95 10.59 -14.31 -6.75
N SER A 96 9.57 -13.89 -6.00
CA SER A 96 8.30 -14.64 -5.86
C SER A 96 7.27 -14.33 -6.96
N GLN A 97 7.51 -13.31 -7.79
CA GLN A 97 6.54 -12.80 -8.78
C GLN A 97 5.20 -12.38 -8.13
N ARG A 98 5.29 -11.74 -6.97
CA ARG A 98 4.12 -11.30 -6.19
C ARG A 98 4.21 -9.84 -5.79
N PHE A 99 3.05 -9.21 -5.73
CA PHE A 99 2.88 -7.91 -5.11
C PHE A 99 2.58 -8.09 -3.63
N PHE A 100 3.04 -7.12 -2.85
CA PHE A 100 2.64 -6.91 -1.46
C PHE A 100 2.15 -5.48 -1.35
N ALA A 101 0.96 -5.29 -0.78
CA ALA A 101 0.33 -3.99 -0.75
C ALA A 101 -0.43 -3.77 0.54
N ALA A 102 -0.34 -2.56 1.08
CA ALA A 102 -1.19 -2.16 2.20
C ALA A 102 -2.38 -1.35 1.69
N THR A 103 -3.52 -1.51 2.35
CA THR A 103 -4.78 -0.90 1.94
C THR A 103 -5.23 0.24 2.83
N PHE A 104 -6.30 0.89 2.41
CA PHE A 104 -7.00 1.94 3.12
C PHE A 104 -8.51 1.82 2.85
N PRO A 105 -9.39 1.95 3.85
CA PRO A 105 -9.13 2.42 5.21
C PRO A 105 -8.81 1.35 6.26
N LYS A 106 -8.95 0.05 5.96
CA LYS A 106 -8.77 -0.97 7.01
C LYS A 106 -7.30 -1.32 7.27
N SER A 107 -6.37 -0.89 6.40
CA SER A 107 -4.94 -1.16 6.57
C SER A 107 -4.63 -2.64 6.68
N HIS A 108 -5.23 -3.40 5.76
CA HIS A 108 -4.89 -4.78 5.53
C HIS A 108 -3.61 -4.87 4.70
N LEU A 109 -2.86 -5.94 4.89
CA LEU A 109 -1.78 -6.32 3.97
C LEU A 109 -2.32 -7.40 3.02
N TYR A 110 -2.21 -7.16 1.73
CA TYR A 110 -2.60 -8.08 0.67
C TYR A 110 -1.38 -8.54 -0.13
N SER A 111 -1.51 -9.70 -0.77
CA SER A 111 -0.59 -10.16 -1.81
C SER A 111 -1.32 -10.83 -2.96
N TRP A 112 -0.83 -10.66 -4.18
CA TRP A 112 -1.32 -11.33 -5.39
C TRP A 112 -0.20 -11.52 -6.40
N ASN A 113 -0.38 -12.44 -7.35
CA ASN A 113 0.61 -12.70 -8.40
C ASN A 113 0.59 -11.61 -9.50
N ILE A 114 1.58 -11.64 -10.41
CA ILE A 114 1.68 -10.67 -11.52
C ILE A 114 0.50 -10.58 -12.49
N LYS A 115 -0.47 -11.50 -12.40
CA LYS A 115 -1.69 -11.52 -13.21
C LYS A 115 -2.94 -11.09 -12.43
N GLY A 116 -2.78 -10.54 -11.23
CA GLY A 116 -3.90 -10.14 -10.37
C GLY A 116 -4.69 -11.32 -9.80
N ARG A 117 -4.05 -12.49 -9.62
CA ARG A 117 -4.68 -13.71 -9.10
C ARG A 117 -3.98 -14.21 -7.84
N ASP A 118 -4.49 -15.29 -7.26
CA ASP A 118 -3.97 -15.93 -6.04
C ASP A 118 -3.86 -14.92 -4.89
N ILE A 119 -4.96 -14.18 -4.69
CA ILE A 119 -5.07 -13.10 -3.72
C ILE A 119 -5.05 -13.68 -2.30
N MET A 120 -4.19 -13.13 -1.46
CA MET A 120 -4.07 -13.43 -0.04
C MET A 120 -4.30 -12.15 0.76
N ASP A 121 -5.15 -12.23 1.77
CA ASP A 121 -5.39 -11.18 2.76
C ASP A 121 -4.76 -11.63 4.09
N PHE A 122 -3.73 -10.90 4.56
CA PHE A 122 -3.07 -11.17 5.84
C PHE A 122 -3.81 -10.52 7.02
N GLY A 123 -4.94 -9.88 6.76
CA GLY A 123 -5.71 -9.13 7.73
C GLY A 123 -5.13 -7.75 7.99
N ARG A 124 -5.75 -7.07 8.96
CA ARG A 124 -5.37 -5.74 9.41
C ARG A 124 -4.03 -5.76 10.12
N VAL A 125 -3.08 -4.97 9.63
CA VAL A 125 -1.71 -4.89 10.15
C VAL A 125 -1.38 -3.55 10.80
N SER A 126 -2.30 -2.58 10.73
CA SER A 126 -2.12 -1.25 11.30
C SER A 126 -3.48 -0.62 11.62
N GLU A 127 -3.52 0.35 12.53
CA GLU A 127 -4.74 1.14 12.77
C GLU A 127 -5.04 2.10 11.61
N HIS A 128 -4.01 2.55 10.90
CA HIS A 128 -4.10 3.55 9.85
C HIS A 128 -3.07 3.29 8.73
N TYR A 129 -2.98 4.19 7.74
CA TYR A 129 -2.09 4.11 6.58
C TYR A 129 -0.71 3.53 6.89
N ILE A 130 -0.30 2.60 6.03
CA ILE A 130 1.10 2.26 5.81
C ILE A 130 1.53 2.99 4.54
N LEU A 131 2.67 3.68 4.60
CA LEU A 131 3.20 4.50 3.50
C LEU A 131 4.51 3.97 2.92
N SER A 132 5.12 2.96 3.54
CA SER A 132 6.39 2.41 3.09
C SER A 132 6.44 0.91 3.29
N LEU A 133 6.87 0.20 2.24
CA LEU A 133 7.25 -1.20 2.23
C LEU A 133 8.69 -1.27 1.71
N ILE A 134 9.58 -1.93 2.44
CA ILE A 134 11.02 -1.93 2.14
C ILE A 134 11.48 -3.37 2.00
N LYS A 135 11.80 -3.79 0.77
CA LYS A 135 12.49 -5.07 0.55
C LYS A 135 13.94 -4.95 1.06
N TYR A 136 14.32 -5.78 2.00
CA TYR A 136 15.63 -5.78 2.65
C TYR A 136 16.56 -6.84 2.06
N VAL A 137 17.84 -6.81 2.44
CA VAL A 137 18.89 -7.70 1.89
C VAL A 137 18.66 -9.18 2.21
N ASP A 138 17.91 -9.47 3.28
CA ASP A 138 17.49 -10.84 3.64
C ASP A 138 16.34 -11.37 2.76
N GLY A 139 15.76 -10.52 1.90
CA GLY A 139 14.63 -10.84 1.02
C GLY A 139 13.27 -10.61 1.66
N LYS A 140 13.19 -10.27 2.95
CA LYS A 140 11.92 -9.91 3.61
C LYS A 140 11.52 -8.48 3.29
N ILE A 141 10.24 -8.19 3.50
CA ILE A 141 9.68 -6.85 3.31
C ILE A 141 9.33 -6.28 4.68
N TYR A 142 9.97 -5.19 5.05
CA TYR A 142 9.81 -4.51 6.32
C TYR A 142 8.95 -3.25 6.18
N PHE A 143 8.15 -2.99 7.19
CA PHE A 143 7.31 -1.81 7.31
C PHE A 143 6.94 -1.58 8.79
N THR A 144 6.16 -0.54 9.08
CA THR A 144 5.68 -0.30 10.44
C THR A 144 4.18 -0.09 10.47
N ASP A 145 3.57 -0.43 11.61
CA ASP A 145 2.21 0.01 11.91
C ASP A 145 2.14 1.50 12.29
N TYR A 146 0.92 1.94 12.58
CA TYR A 146 0.55 3.28 13.05
C TYR A 146 1.36 3.78 14.26
N TYR A 147 1.81 2.86 15.11
CA TYR A 147 2.55 3.13 16.34
C TYR A 147 4.07 3.08 16.14
N GLY A 148 4.53 2.76 14.92
CA GLY A 148 5.94 2.59 14.61
C GLY A 148 6.49 1.21 15.02
N ARG A 149 5.65 0.22 15.33
CA ARG A 149 6.12 -1.16 15.57
C ARG A 149 6.62 -1.74 14.25
N LEU A 150 7.81 -2.33 14.26
CA LEU A 150 8.39 -2.96 13.08
C LEU A 150 7.69 -4.29 12.78
N ILE A 151 7.31 -4.47 11.53
CA ILE A 151 6.63 -5.66 11.01
C ILE A 151 7.41 -6.12 9.79
N CYS A 152 7.51 -7.44 9.60
CA CYS A 152 8.04 -8.00 8.37
C CYS A 152 7.13 -9.09 7.80
N ILE A 153 7.13 -9.19 6.48
CA ILE A 153 6.59 -10.35 5.78
C ILE A 153 7.71 -11.05 5.01
N ASP A 154 7.77 -12.37 5.13
CA ASP A 154 8.64 -13.23 4.31
C ASP A 154 7.88 -13.63 3.02
N PRO A 155 8.33 -13.19 1.83
CA PRO A 155 7.68 -13.52 0.57
C PRO A 155 7.76 -15.00 0.16
N LYS A 156 8.69 -15.76 0.72
CA LYS A 156 8.86 -17.19 0.42
C LYS A 156 7.92 -18.03 1.27
N GLU A 157 7.85 -17.71 2.56
CA GLU A 157 7.02 -18.42 3.53
C GLU A 157 5.58 -17.87 3.62
N MET A 158 5.33 -16.72 2.98
CA MET A 158 4.08 -15.95 3.09
C MET A 158 3.69 -15.72 4.56
N LYS A 159 4.67 -15.41 5.40
CA LYS A 159 4.50 -15.32 6.86
C LYS A 159 4.73 -13.89 7.34
N LEU A 160 3.77 -13.38 8.10
CA LEU A 160 3.82 -12.08 8.75
C LEU A 160 4.32 -12.22 10.19
N ASP A 161 5.28 -11.39 10.58
CA ASP A 161 5.85 -11.34 11.93
C ASP A 161 5.81 -9.90 12.47
N PHE A 162 5.27 -9.73 13.67
CA PHE A 162 5.28 -8.46 14.39
C PHE A 162 6.45 -8.48 15.37
N LEU A 163 7.43 -7.61 15.17
CA LEU A 163 8.66 -7.61 15.94
C LEU A 163 8.49 -6.79 17.23
N ASP A 164 9.31 -7.06 18.25
CA ASP A 164 9.30 -6.30 19.51
C ASP A 164 9.97 -4.93 19.37
N THR A 165 10.60 -4.68 18.22
CA THR A 165 11.23 -3.40 17.88
C THR A 165 10.18 -2.35 17.54
N LYS A 166 10.28 -1.16 18.14
CA LYS A 166 9.45 0.02 17.86
C LYS A 166 10.36 1.19 17.50
N LEU A 167 9.96 1.99 16.52
CA LEU A 167 10.67 3.21 16.15
C LEU A 167 10.69 4.21 17.30
N LEU A 168 11.78 4.99 17.34
CA LEU A 168 11.92 6.11 18.29
C LEU A 168 10.80 7.12 18.06
N HIS A 169 10.24 7.62 19.16
CA HIS A 169 9.14 8.56 19.17
C HIS A 169 9.25 9.49 20.37
N PRO A 170 8.62 10.68 20.33
CA PRO A 170 8.51 11.53 21.50
C PRO A 170 7.72 10.85 22.63
N GLU A 171 8.13 11.03 23.89
CA GLU A 171 7.47 10.40 25.05
C GLU A 171 5.97 10.71 25.14
N TYR A 172 5.53 11.88 24.68
CA TYR A 172 4.14 12.33 24.83
C TYR A 172 3.14 11.65 23.90
N ASN A 173 3.57 10.98 22.82
CA ASN A 173 2.66 10.39 21.83
C ASN A 173 2.68 8.86 21.79
N ASP A 174 3.57 8.20 22.53
CA ASP A 174 3.76 6.74 22.52
C ASP A 174 3.78 6.14 21.10
N GLY A 175 4.43 6.82 20.16
CA GLY A 175 4.57 6.36 18.78
C GLY A 175 3.31 6.53 17.93
N MET A 176 2.23 7.10 18.45
CA MET A 176 1.04 7.41 17.68
C MET A 176 1.40 8.26 16.46
N ARG A 177 0.97 7.81 15.27
CA ARG A 177 1.29 8.40 13.97
C ARG A 177 2.78 8.39 13.61
N ASN A 178 3.54 7.43 14.11
CA ASN A 178 4.99 7.34 13.90
C ASN A 178 5.40 6.23 12.92
N TRP A 179 4.58 5.99 11.89
CA TRP A 179 4.92 5.03 10.85
C TRP A 179 6.03 5.55 9.92
N MET A 180 6.76 4.64 9.29
CA MET A 180 7.70 4.93 8.21
C MET A 180 6.95 5.52 7.02
N ALA A 181 7.29 6.75 6.66
CA ALA A 181 6.72 7.45 5.52
C ALA A 181 7.45 7.10 4.21
N HIS A 182 8.75 6.85 4.29
CA HIS A 182 9.60 6.44 3.19
C HIS A 182 10.89 5.83 3.75
N GLY A 183 11.49 4.87 3.06
CA GLY A 183 12.81 4.38 3.43
C GLY A 183 13.53 3.68 2.30
N VAL A 184 14.84 3.52 2.49
CA VAL A 184 15.76 2.89 1.54
C VAL A 184 16.78 2.03 2.29
N VAL A 185 17.24 0.97 1.65
CA VAL A 185 18.36 0.16 2.15
C VAL A 185 19.66 0.78 1.64
N GLY A 186 20.54 1.14 2.56
CA GLY A 186 21.86 1.68 2.24
C GLY A 186 22.84 0.59 1.81
N HIS A 187 23.97 0.99 1.21
CA HIS A 187 25.07 0.08 0.86
C HIS A 187 25.72 -0.59 2.08
N ASP A 188 25.56 0.00 3.25
CA ASP A 188 25.98 -0.55 4.54
C ASP A 188 24.97 -1.54 5.12
N GLU A 189 23.92 -1.89 4.37
CA GLU A 189 22.84 -2.79 4.76
C GLU A 189 21.98 -2.25 5.90
N TRP A 190 21.96 -0.94 6.14
CA TRP A 190 21.00 -0.35 7.07
C TRP A 190 19.77 0.17 6.36
N ILE A 191 18.61 0.08 7.02
CA ILE A 191 17.41 0.77 6.57
C ILE A 191 17.44 2.20 7.08
N TYR A 192 17.36 3.16 6.15
CA TYR A 192 17.22 4.59 6.41
C TYR A 192 15.80 5.02 6.12
N ALA A 193 15.07 5.46 7.15
CA ALA A 193 13.66 5.79 7.01
C ALA A 193 13.30 7.14 7.64
N GLY A 194 12.48 7.91 6.92
CA GLY A 194 11.80 9.08 7.45
C GLY A 194 10.49 8.66 8.13
N MET A 195 10.18 9.28 9.27
CA MET A 195 8.96 9.03 10.04
C MET A 195 7.92 10.11 9.76
N TYR A 196 6.63 9.75 9.86
CA TYR A 196 5.54 10.69 9.58
C TYR A 196 5.43 11.83 10.60
N SER A 197 5.58 11.53 11.90
CA SER A 197 5.41 12.52 12.99
C SER A 197 6.69 12.77 13.79
N TYR A 198 7.85 12.32 13.31
CA TYR A 198 9.12 12.51 14.00
C TYR A 198 10.21 12.93 13.01
N SER A 199 10.90 14.04 13.30
CA SER A 199 11.79 14.72 12.37
C SER A 199 13.15 14.05 12.19
N ASN A 200 13.42 12.99 12.94
CA ASN A 200 14.71 12.31 12.90
C ASN A 200 14.75 11.29 11.77
N LEU A 201 15.94 11.13 11.17
CA LEU A 201 16.21 9.97 10.33
C LEU A 201 16.38 8.76 11.24
N SER A 202 15.57 7.72 11.03
CA SER A 202 15.77 6.43 11.70
C SER A 202 16.72 5.58 10.88
N ARG A 203 17.70 4.99 11.56
CA ARG A 203 18.61 4.00 10.99
C ARG A 203 18.44 2.72 11.81
N LEU A 204 18.04 1.63 11.18
CA LEU A 204 17.80 0.36 11.85
C LEU A 204 18.43 -0.81 11.07
N MET A 205 18.98 -1.75 11.82
CA MET A 205 19.43 -3.05 11.35
C MET A 205 18.40 -4.06 11.83
N VAL A 206 18.01 -4.97 10.94
CA VAL A 206 17.03 -6.03 11.24
C VAL A 206 17.64 -7.40 11.11
#